data_AF-A0A3C1E2U4-F1
#
_entry.id   AF-A0A3C1E2U4-F1
#
_cell.length_a   1.000
_cell.length_b   1.000
_cell.length_c   1.000
_cell.angle_alpha   90.00
_cell.angle_beta   90.00
_cell.angle_gamma   90.00
#
_symmetry.space_group_name_H-M   'P 1'
#
loop_
_entity.id
_entity.type
_entity.pdbx_description
1 polymer ?
#
loop_
_entity_poly.entity_id
_entity_poly.type
_entity_poly.pdbx_seq_one_letter_code
_entity_poly.pdbx_strand_id
1 'polypeptide(L)'
;MNGVDGLMIGETSEDGGVTSRIAEPVCVHHGGHEFIASSEMAGIFLRHAQQLIDDGDTQLVPLLHRGGIELLLVSDTTPLFVHFAAPR
;
A
#
# COMPACT_ATOMS: atom_id res chain seq x y z
N MET A 1 19.77 -45.69 -28.13
CA MET A 1 20.22 -44.52 -28.88
C MET A 1 19.06 -43.55 -28.98
N ASN A 2 19.23 -42.39 -28.33
CA ASN A 2 18.59 -41.06 -28.56
C ASN A 2 17.06 -40.97 -28.36
N GLY A 3 16.47 -40.05 -27.62
CA GLY A 3 16.87 -38.81 -26.91
C GLY A 3 15.55 -38.20 -26.36
N VAL A 4 15.50 -37.66 -25.13
CA VAL A 4 15.43 -36.21 -24.77
C VAL A 4 14.26 -35.47 -25.46
N ASP A 5 13.36 -34.67 -24.88
CA ASP A 5 13.15 -33.95 -23.62
C ASP A 5 11.61 -33.79 -23.49
N GLY A 6 10.96 -33.75 -22.33
CA GLY A 6 11.23 -32.82 -21.24
C GLY A 6 10.63 -31.45 -21.55
N LEU A 7 9.47 -31.15 -20.92
CA LEU A 7 8.94 -29.79 -20.66
C LEU A 7 8.21 -29.06 -21.82
N MET A 8 6.88 -29.11 -21.80
CA MET A 8 6.03 -28.08 -22.42
C MET A 8 5.72 -27.01 -21.36
N ILE A 9 6.47 -25.92 -21.39
CA ILE A 9 6.13 -24.64 -20.76
C ILE A 9 5.23 -23.90 -21.74
N GLY A 10 4.06 -23.44 -21.28
CA GLY A 10 3.13 -22.71 -22.15
C GLY A 10 1.97 -22.10 -21.36
N GLU A 11 2.28 -20.97 -20.73
CA GLU A 11 1.37 -19.85 -20.50
C GLU A 11 0.14 -20.13 -19.62
N THR A 12 0.34 -20.22 -18.31
CA THR A 12 -0.67 -19.71 -17.38
C THR A 12 -0.70 -18.20 -17.56
N SER A 13 -1.65 -17.71 -18.35
CA SER A 13 -2.03 -16.31 -18.36
C SER A 13 -2.36 -15.90 -16.94
N GLU A 14 -1.42 -15.22 -16.29
CA GLU A 14 -1.65 -14.41 -15.10
C GLU A 14 -2.45 -13.18 -15.54
N ASP A 15 -3.68 -13.37 -16.00
CA ASP A 15 -4.64 -12.28 -16.14
C ASP A 15 -5.35 -12.07 -14.80
N GLY A 16 -4.54 -11.84 -13.77
CA GLY A 16 -4.95 -11.14 -12.56
C GLY A 16 -5.00 -9.65 -12.84
N GLY A 17 -5.65 -9.26 -13.94
CA GLY A 17 -6.06 -7.90 -14.21
C GLY A 17 -7.06 -7.48 -13.15
N VAL A 18 -6.57 -7.17 -11.95
CA VAL A 18 -7.24 -6.22 -11.06
C VAL A 18 -7.28 -4.95 -11.87
N THR A 19 -8.37 -4.80 -12.60
CA THR A 19 -8.77 -3.56 -13.22
C THR A 19 -8.86 -2.56 -12.08
N SER A 20 -7.73 -1.91 -11.82
CA SER A 20 -7.69 -0.67 -11.07
C SER A 20 -8.56 0.26 -11.89
N ARG A 21 -9.86 0.30 -11.56
CA ARG A 21 -10.60 1.55 -11.64
C ARG A 21 -9.66 2.51 -10.97
N ILE A 22 -9.09 3.45 -11.73
CA ILE A 22 -8.03 4.35 -11.26
C ILE A 22 -8.61 5.03 -10.02
N ALA A 23 -8.30 4.45 -8.86
CA ALA A 23 -8.92 4.83 -7.62
C ALA A 23 -8.22 6.13 -7.24
N GLU A 24 -9.01 7.14 -6.90
CA GLU A 24 -8.48 8.46 -6.65
C GLU A 24 -7.37 8.37 -5.59
N PRO A 25 -6.18 8.92 -5.87
CA PRO A 25 -5.06 8.86 -4.94
C PRO A 25 -5.49 9.45 -3.60
N VAL A 26 -4.94 8.94 -2.51
CA VAL A 26 -5.26 9.39 -1.15
C VAL A 26 -4.08 10.20 -0.62
N CYS A 27 -4.37 11.35 -0.02
CA CYS A 27 -3.42 12.12 0.74
C CYS A 27 -3.53 11.74 2.22
N VAL A 28 -2.44 11.18 2.75
CA VAL A 28 -2.28 10.83 4.16
C VAL A 28 -1.55 11.95 4.87
N HIS A 29 -2.15 12.47 5.95
CA HIS A 29 -1.54 13.46 6.83
C HIS A 29 -0.96 12.76 8.06
N HIS A 30 0.34 12.94 8.29
CA HIS A 30 1.04 12.38 9.45
C HIS A 30 2.16 13.32 9.89
N GLY A 31 2.22 13.65 11.18
CA GLY A 31 3.30 14.48 11.74
C GLY A 31 3.45 15.88 11.12
N GLY A 32 2.40 16.41 10.48
CA GLY A 32 2.44 17.68 9.74
C GLY A 32 2.95 17.55 8.29
N HIS A 33 3.13 16.32 7.80
CA HIS A 33 3.54 16.01 6.43
C HIS A 33 2.39 15.38 5.63
N GLU A 34 2.40 15.61 4.32
CA GLU A 34 1.43 15.07 3.37
C GLU A 34 2.07 14.01 2.47
N PHE A 35 1.45 12.84 2.39
CA PHE A 35 1.92 11.72 1.58
C PHE A 35 0.83 11.29 0.59
N ILE A 36 1.11 11.44 -0.70
CA ILE A 36 0.18 11.01 -1.76
C ILE A 36 0.45 9.55 -2.10
N ALA A 37 -0.48 8.66 -1.77
CA ALA A 37 -0.41 7.22 -2.04
C ALA A 37 -1.56 6.77 -2.96
N SER A 38 -1.44 5.57 -3.54
CA SER A 38 -2.62 4.92 -4.14
C SER A 38 -3.63 4.59 -3.05
N SER A 39 -4.92 4.50 -3.39
CA SER A 39 -5.96 4.18 -2.40
C SER A 39 -5.73 2.81 -1.76
N GLU A 40 -5.15 1.87 -2.49
CA GLU A 40 -4.76 0.55 -1.98
C GLU A 40 -3.66 0.66 -0.91
N MET A 41 -2.56 1.35 -1.21
CA MET A 41 -1.44 1.50 -0.26
C MET A 41 -1.85 2.30 0.98
N ALA A 42 -2.64 3.37 0.79
CA ALA A 42 -3.22 4.10 1.90
C ALA A 42 -4.14 3.20 2.75
N GLY A 43 -4.96 2.35 2.13
CA GLY A 43 -5.82 1.40 2.84
C GLY A 43 -5.05 0.39 3.67
N ILE A 44 -3.97 -0.19 3.12
CA ILE A 44 -3.09 -1.12 3.86
C ILE A 44 -2.46 -0.42 5.07
N PHE A 45 -1.90 0.76 4.85
CA PHE A 45 -1.29 1.57 5.91
C PHE A 45 -2.29 1.92 7.01
N LEU A 46 -3.48 2.42 6.65
CA LEU A 46 -4.53 2.81 7.59
C LEU A 46 -5.03 1.64 8.42
N ARG A 47 -5.19 0.46 7.81
CA ARG A 47 -5.61 -0.74 8.54
C ARG A 47 -4.61 -1.11 9.62
N HIS A 48 -3.31 -1.10 9.31
CA HIS A 48 -2.29 -1.41 10.29
C HIS A 48 -2.17 -0.32 11.36
N ALA A 49 -2.21 0.95 10.95
CA ALA A 49 -2.18 2.07 11.89
C ALA A 49 -3.34 2.03 12.89
N GLN A 50 -4.56 1.74 12.41
CA GLN A 50 -5.74 1.61 13.27
C GLN A 50 -5.60 0.47 14.27
N GLN A 51 -5.06 -0.68 13.85
CA GLN A 51 -4.80 -1.81 14.76
C GLN A 51 -3.84 -1.43 15.89
N LEU A 52 -2.74 -0.74 15.57
CA LEU A 52 -1.79 -0.28 16.59
C LEU A 52 -2.41 0.72 17.57
N ILE A 53 -3.25 1.63 17.06
CA ILE A 53 -3.97 2.60 17.89
C ILE A 53 -4.95 1.88 18.83
N ASP A 54 -5.71 0.92 18.30
CA ASP A 54 -6.70 0.16 19.07
C ASP A 54 -6.03 -0.72 20.15
N ASP A 55 -4.87 -1.28 19.83
CA ASP A 55 -4.09 -2.15 20.74
C ASP A 55 -3.26 -1.34 21.76
N GLY A 56 -3.14 -0.01 21.60
CA GLY A 56 -2.29 0.83 22.44
C GLY A 56 -0.78 0.65 22.18
N ASP A 57 -0.44 0.09 21.02
CA ASP A 57 0.93 -0.21 20.63
C ASP A 57 1.59 0.97 19.90
N THR A 58 2.92 0.94 19.84
CA THR A 58 3.70 1.95 19.11
C THR A 58 4.73 1.29 18.20
N GLN A 59 4.63 1.52 16.88
CA GLN A 59 5.52 0.92 15.89
C GLN A 59 5.75 1.82 14.67
N LEU A 60 6.81 1.53 13.91
CA LEU A 60 7.05 2.14 12.60
C LEU A 60 6.27 1.37 11.54
N VAL A 61 5.39 2.07 10.82
CA VAL A 61 4.57 1.51 9.75
C VAL A 61 5.02 2.07 8.40
N PRO A 62 5.37 1.21 7.42
CA PRO A 62 5.76 1.68 6.10
C PRO A 62 4.55 2.19 5.32
N LEU A 63 4.72 3.34 4.66
CA LEU A 63 3.79 3.87 3.66
C LEU A 63 4.52 3.98 2.32
N LEU A 64 4.05 3.22 1.32
CA LEU A 64 4.46 3.43 -0.07
C LEU A 64 3.64 4.57 -0.68
N HIS A 65 4.31 5.67 -1.00
CA HIS A 65 3.72 6.87 -1.58
C HIS A 65 4.44 7.26 -2.88
N ARG A 66 3.96 8.28 -3.59
CA ARG A 66 4.53 8.74 -4.87
C ARG A 66 6.02 9.11 -4.80
N GLY A 67 6.53 9.45 -3.62
CA GLY A 67 7.94 9.83 -3.41
C GLY A 67 8.84 8.66 -3.03
N GLY A 68 8.31 7.47 -2.81
CA GLY A 68 9.05 6.32 -2.29
C GLY A 68 8.36 5.67 -1.10
N ILE A 69 9.15 5.07 -0.22
CA ILE A 69 8.67 4.46 1.03
C ILE A 69 9.08 5.37 2.18
N GLU A 70 8.12 5.70 3.04
CA GLU A 70 8.35 6.41 4.30
C GLU A 70 8.02 5.50 5.49
N LEU A 71 8.80 5.59 6.58
CA LEU A 71 8.52 4.88 7.83
C LEU A 71 7.88 5.83 8.84
N LEU A 72 6.59 5.66 9.08
CA LEU A 72 5.81 6.55 9.93
C LEU A 72 5.62 5.94 11.31
N LEU A 73 6.01 6.66 12.37
CA LEU A 73 5.76 6.25 13.75
C LEU A 73 4.27 6.38 14.07
N VAL A 74 3.62 5.28 14.41
CA VAL A 74 2.22 5.24 14.82
C VAL A 74 2.14 4.78 16.27
N SER A 75 1.32 5.47 17.04
CA SER A 75 0.95 5.23 18.44
C SER A 75 -0.53 5.56 18.66
N ASP A 76 -1.07 5.17 19.80
CA ASP A 76 -2.42 5.56 20.30
C ASP A 76 -2.70 7.08 20.31
N THR A 77 -1.65 7.89 20.32
CA THR A 77 -1.67 9.35 20.36
C THR A 77 -1.38 9.99 18.99
N THR A 78 -1.16 9.18 17.96
CA THR A 78 -0.86 9.67 16.61
C THR A 78 -2.11 10.25 15.95
N PRO A 79 -2.13 11.56 15.62
CA PRO A 79 -3.23 12.14 14.87
C PRO A 79 -3.15 11.68 13.41
N LEU A 80 -4.16 10.95 12.94
CA LEU A 80 -4.22 10.41 11.59
C LEU A 80 -5.43 10.96 10.83
N PHE A 81 -5.18 11.56 9.66
CA PHE A 81 -6.22 12.11 8.80
C PHE A 81 -5.94 11.81 7.33
N VAL A 82 -6.98 11.50 6.56
CA VAL A 82 -6.86 11.18 5.13
C VAL A 82 -7.99 11.81 4.32
N HIS A 83 -7.69 12.15 3.07
CA HIS A 83 -8.67 12.59 2.09
C HIS A 83 -8.27 12.19 0.67
N PHE A 84 -9.21 12.20 -0.27
CA PHE A 84 -8.87 12.04 -1.68
C PHE A 84 -8.04 13.23 -2.17
N ALA A 85 -6.90 12.96 -2.77
CA ALA A 85 -6.04 13.98 -3.33
C ALA A 85 -6.69 14.57 -4.59
N ALA A 86 -6.57 15.88 -4.74
CA ALA A 86 -7.10 16.58 -5.92
C ALA A 86 -6.49 16.02 -7.22
N PRO A 87 -7.27 15.93 -8.32
CA PRO A 87 -6.72 15.63 -9.63
C PRO A 87 -5.68 16.71 -9.99
N ARG A 88 -4.52 16.26 -10.47
CA ARG A 88 -3.46 17.15 -10.99
C ARG A 88 -3.71 17.49 -12.44
#